data_AF-A0A372NJM6-F1
#
_entry.id   AF-A0A372NJM6-F1
#
_cell.length_a   1.000
_cell.length_b   1.000
_cell.length_c   1.000
_cell.angle_alpha   90.00
_cell.angle_beta   90.00
_cell.angle_gamma   90.00
#
_symmetry.space_group_name_H-M   'P 1'
#
loop_
_entity.id
_entity.type
_entity.pdbx_description
1 polymer ?
#
loop_
_entity_poly.entity_id
_entity_poly.type
_entity_poly.pdbx_seq_one_letter_code
_entity_poly.pdbx_strand_id
1 'polypeptide(L)'
;MDANETLDPLTIAERWMDDGRMVALATVVETWGSAPRPVGSHLVIDGEGNFHGSVSGGCVEGAVIGEAMEVITDGEPRMLEFGVADETAWRVGLSCGGRIRVYVERVG
;
A
#
# COMPACT_ATOMS: atom_id res chain seq x y z
N MET A 1 -10.15 -26.74 7.11
CA MET A 1 -9.38 -26.02 6.08
C MET A 1 -10.35 -24.99 5.54
N ASP A 2 -10.35 -23.83 6.19
CA ASP A 2 -11.46 -22.90 6.19
C ASP A 2 -11.53 -22.11 4.88
N ALA A 3 -12.71 -22.10 4.26
CA ALA A 3 -13.01 -21.39 3.02
C ALA A 3 -13.13 -19.86 3.19
N ASN A 4 -12.40 -19.28 4.14
CA ASN A 4 -12.36 -17.83 4.38
C ASN A 4 -10.96 -17.34 4.80
N GLU A 5 -9.91 -18.07 4.42
CA GLU A 5 -8.55 -17.56 4.52
C GLU A 5 -8.37 -16.53 3.40
N THR A 6 -8.56 -15.26 3.74
CA THR A 6 -8.21 -14.15 2.84
C THR A 6 -6.74 -14.32 2.51
N LEU A 7 -6.43 -14.75 1.28
CA LEU A 7 -5.08 -15.09 0.88
C LEU A 7 -4.12 -13.94 1.19
N ASP A 8 -2.92 -14.27 1.68
CA ASP A 8 -1.85 -13.29 1.90
C ASP A 8 -1.59 -12.49 0.59
N PRO A 9 -1.47 -11.14 0.63
CA PRO A 9 -1.11 -10.34 -0.53
C PRO A 9 0.11 -10.85 -1.31
N LEU A 10 1.09 -11.46 -0.63
CA LEU A 10 2.27 -12.04 -1.28
C LEU A 10 1.92 -13.31 -2.06
N THR A 11 1.01 -14.15 -1.54
CA THR A 11 0.47 -15.31 -2.26
C THR A 11 -0.35 -14.88 -3.47
N ILE A 12 -1.05 -13.75 -3.39
CA ILE A 12 -1.75 -13.17 -4.55
C ILE A 12 -0.75 -12.65 -5.59
N ALA A 13 0.30 -11.96 -5.15
CA ALA A 13 1.36 -11.49 -6.05
C ALA A 13 2.01 -12.65 -6.81
N GLU A 14 2.38 -13.73 -6.13
CA GLU A 14 2.94 -14.94 -6.73
C GLU A 14 2.00 -15.50 -7.82
N ARG A 15 0.72 -15.69 -7.50
CA ARG A 15 -0.27 -16.20 -8.47
C ARG A 15 -0.42 -15.31 -9.68
N TRP A 16 -0.50 -13.98 -9.48
CA TRP A 16 -0.62 -13.05 -10.58
C TRP A 16 0.61 -13.04 -11.47
N MET A 17 1.82 -13.18 -10.90
CA MET A 17 3.04 -13.35 -11.67
C MET A 17 3.05 -14.67 -12.46
N ASP A 18 2.60 -15.78 -11.86
CA ASP A 18 2.47 -17.08 -12.55
C ASP A 18 1.47 -17.02 -13.72
N ASP A 19 0.43 -16.19 -13.61
CA ASP A 19 -0.54 -15.90 -14.66
C ASP A 19 0.01 -14.94 -15.75
N GLY A 20 1.26 -14.52 -15.65
CA GLY A 20 1.93 -13.62 -16.61
C GLY A 20 1.52 -12.15 -16.50
N ARG A 21 0.97 -11.74 -15.36
CA ARG A 21 0.51 -10.37 -15.12
C ARG A 21 1.68 -9.53 -14.61
N MET A 22 1.71 -8.26 -15.01
CA MET A 22 2.61 -7.28 -14.41
C MET A 22 2.05 -6.90 -13.04
N VAL A 23 2.89 -6.92 -12.01
CA VAL A 23 2.49 -6.72 -10.61
C VAL A 23 3.37 -5.67 -9.94
N ALA A 24 2.76 -4.84 -9.10
CA ALA A 24 3.47 -4.00 -8.15
C ALA A 24 3.08 -4.35 -6.71
N LEU A 25 4.05 -4.22 -5.82
CA LEU A 25 3.89 -4.39 -4.38
C LEU A 25 4.09 -3.05 -3.70
N ALA A 26 3.07 -2.61 -2.96
CA ALA A 26 3.15 -1.47 -2.06
C ALA A 26 3.30 -1.96 -0.61
N THR A 27 4.37 -1.54 0.06
CA THR A 27 4.74 -1.99 1.40
C THR A 27 4.87 -0.80 2.34
N VAL A 28 4.17 -0.84 3.48
CA VAL A 28 4.41 0.11 4.57
C VAL A 28 5.81 -0.14 5.13
N VAL A 29 6.75 0.76 4.89
CA VAL A 29 8.14 0.64 5.35
C VAL A 29 8.40 1.41 6.64
N GLU A 30 7.55 2.39 6.95
CA GLU A 30 7.70 3.21 8.16
C GLU A 30 6.36 3.74 8.63
N THR A 31 6.19 3.89 9.94
CA THR A 31 5.00 4.45 10.57
C THR A 31 5.39 5.40 11.70
N TRP A 32 4.56 6.43 11.92
CA TRP A 32 4.69 7.37 13.04
C TRP A 32 3.32 7.65 13.64
N GLY A 33 3.29 7.89 14.96
CA GLY A 33 2.05 8.16 15.68
C GLY A 33 1.06 6.99 15.60
N SER A 34 -0.24 7.29 15.60
CA SER A 34 -1.30 6.28 15.52
C SER A 34 -1.62 5.92 14.07
N ALA A 35 -0.61 5.46 13.33
CA ALA A 35 -0.76 4.99 11.96
C ALA A 35 -1.77 3.82 11.88
N PRO A 36 -2.61 3.76 10.83
CA PRO A 36 -3.73 2.82 10.76
C PRO A 36 -3.31 1.37 10.41
N ARG A 37 -2.10 1.17 9.87
CA ARG A 37 -1.53 -0.15 9.54
C ARG A 37 -0.08 -0.22 10.00
N PRO A 38 0.40 -1.40 10.44
CA PRO A 38 1.79 -1.59 10.85
C PRO A 38 2.75 -1.65 9.64
N VAL A 39 4.04 -1.43 9.91
CA VAL A 39 5.15 -1.75 9.00
C VAL A 39 5.03 -3.22 8.55
N GLY A 40 5.29 -3.47 7.26
CA GLY A 40 5.11 -4.77 6.62
C GLY A 40 3.70 -5.03 6.12
N SER A 41 2.78 -4.08 6.25
CA SER A 41 1.47 -4.20 5.57
C SER A 41 1.65 -4.04 4.07
N HIS A 42 1.03 -4.95 3.31
CA HIS A 42 1.14 -5.01 1.87
C HIS A 42 -0.18 -4.71 1.17
N LEU A 43 -0.07 -4.07 0.01
CA LEU A 43 -1.11 -3.96 -1.01
C LEU A 43 -0.46 -4.40 -2.32
N VAL A 44 -1.00 -5.44 -2.95
CA VAL A 44 -0.58 -5.89 -4.28
C VAL A 44 -1.52 -5.30 -5.33
N ILE A 45 -0.98 -4.87 -6.46
CA ILE A 45 -1.71 -4.25 -7.57
C ILE A 45 -1.23 -4.90 -8.88
N ASP A 46 -2.15 -5.20 -9.80
CA ASP A 46 -1.80 -5.64 -11.15
C ASP A 46 -1.92 -4.53 -12.20
N GLY A 47 -1.45 -4.80 -13.42
CA GLY A 47 -1.51 -3.86 -14.56
C GLY A 47 -2.92 -3.52 -15.08
N GLU A 48 -3.97 -4.13 -14.54
CA GLU A 48 -5.37 -3.79 -14.83
C GLU A 48 -6.01 -3.00 -13.67
N GLY A 49 -5.25 -2.75 -12.59
CA GLY A 49 -5.69 -2.04 -11.41
C GLY A 49 -6.47 -2.88 -10.40
N ASN A 50 -6.53 -4.21 -10.53
CA ASN A 50 -7.06 -5.03 -9.42
C ASN A 50 -6.04 -5.04 -8.29
N PHE A 51 -6.53 -5.13 -7.06
CA PHE A 51 -5.68 -5.05 -5.88
C PHE A 51 -6.15 -5.98 -4.75
N HIS A 52 -5.21 -6.34 -3.88
CA HIS A 52 -5.49 -7.12 -2.67
C HIS A 52 -4.58 -6.70 -1.52
N GLY A 53 -5.09 -6.75 -0.28
CA GLY A 53 -4.39 -6.22 0.89
C GLY A 53 -4.73 -4.76 1.19
N SER A 54 -3.94 -4.11 2.05
CA SER A 54 -4.20 -2.75 2.51
C SER A 54 -2.98 -2.15 3.20
N VAL A 55 -2.69 -0.88 2.90
CA VAL A 55 -1.63 -0.10 3.57
C VAL A 55 -2.18 0.96 4.52
N SER A 56 -3.49 1.25 4.50
CA SER A 56 -4.09 2.25 5.40
C SER A 56 -5.48 1.93 5.94
N GLY A 57 -6.24 1.04 5.29
CA GLY A 57 -7.62 0.71 5.66
C GLY A 57 -8.67 1.48 4.86
N GLY A 58 -8.29 2.19 3.79
CA GLY A 58 -9.21 2.71 2.78
C GLY A 58 -8.95 4.15 2.32
N CYS A 59 -8.22 4.96 3.09
CA CYS A 59 -8.10 6.40 2.81
C CYS A 59 -7.08 6.74 1.73
N VAL A 60 -5.97 6.00 1.62
CA VAL A 60 -4.88 6.32 0.67
C VAL A 60 -4.64 5.23 -0.38
N GLU A 61 -5.39 4.13 -0.33
CA GLU A 61 -5.29 3.03 -1.29
C GLU A 61 -5.42 3.50 -2.73
N GLY A 62 -6.34 4.43 -3.03
CA GLY A 62 -6.50 4.96 -4.39
C GLY A 62 -5.27 5.71 -4.91
N ALA A 63 -4.59 6.48 -4.05
CA ALA A 63 -3.36 7.18 -4.42
C ALA A 63 -2.21 6.17 -4.65
N VAL A 64 -2.11 5.16 -3.79
CA VAL A 64 -1.10 4.11 -3.90
C VAL A 64 -1.31 3.27 -5.16
N ILE A 65 -2.55 2.95 -5.53
CA ILE A 65 -2.88 2.24 -6.76
C ILE A 65 -2.49 3.07 -7.99
N GLY A 66 -2.77 4.38 -7.98
CA GLY A 66 -2.38 5.28 -9.07
C GLY A 66 -0.87 5.26 -9.31
N GLU A 67 -0.08 5.43 -8.25
CA GLU A 67 1.39 5.38 -8.32
C GLU A 67 1.90 3.99 -8.73
N ALA A 68 1.29 2.92 -8.23
CA ALA A 68 1.64 1.56 -8.59
C ALA A 68 1.45 1.28 -10.10
N MET A 69 0.41 1.82 -10.72
CA MET A 69 0.20 1.71 -12.16
C MET A 69 1.31 2.39 -12.96
N GLU A 70 1.84 3.52 -12.47
CA GLU A 70 2.99 4.16 -13.08
C GLU A 70 4.27 3.32 -12.90
N VAL A 71 4.52 2.82 -11.68
CA VAL A 71 5.65 1.90 -11.39
C VAL A 71 5.62 0.64 -12.25
N ILE A 72 4.43 0.08 -12.51
CA ILE A 72 4.27 -1.06 -13.42
C ILE A 72 4.74 -0.69 -14.83
N THR A 73 4.39 0.52 -15.28
CA THR A 73 4.63 1.02 -16.64
C THR A 73 6.10 1.38 -16.86
N ASP A 74 6.69 2.17 -15.96
CA ASP A 74 8.06 2.68 -16.09
C ASP A 74 9.13 1.76 -15.48
N GLY A 75 8.75 0.91 -14.51
CA GLY A 75 9.65 0.02 -13.78
C GLY A 75 10.47 0.70 -12.68
N GLU A 76 10.22 1.99 -12.40
CA GLU A 76 10.98 2.79 -11.44
C GLU A 76 10.27 2.80 -10.09
N PRO A 77 10.89 2.32 -9.00
CA PRO A 77 10.25 2.26 -7.69
C PRO A 77 10.03 3.64 -7.07
N ARG A 78 8.99 3.77 -6.25
CA ARG A 78 8.55 5.05 -5.67
C ARG A 78 8.40 4.97 -4.16
N MET A 79 8.72 6.07 -3.49
CA MET A 79 8.52 6.23 -2.05
C MET A 79 7.41 7.26 -1.82
N LEU A 80 6.30 6.82 -1.24
CA LEU A 80 5.13 7.65 -0.97
C LEU A 80 5.04 7.94 0.52
N GLU A 81 4.59 9.15 0.87
CA GLU A 81 4.43 9.57 2.25
C GLU A 81 3.01 10.11 2.47
N PHE A 82 2.31 9.55 3.46
CA PHE A 82 0.93 9.89 3.75
C PHE A 82 0.75 10.19 5.24
N GLY A 83 0.29 11.39 5.57
CA GLY A 83 0.01 11.81 6.95
C GLY A 83 -0.64 13.19 6.97
N VAL A 84 -1.14 13.60 8.13
CA VAL A 84 -1.69 14.95 8.30
C VAL A 84 -0.52 15.94 8.42
N ALA A 85 -0.43 16.87 7.48
CA ALA A 85 0.70 17.81 7.33
C ALA A 85 0.78 18.92 8.39
N ASP A 86 -0.08 18.92 9.41
CA ASP A 86 -0.24 20.08 10.29
C ASP A 86 0.17 19.78 11.73
N GLU A 87 1.47 19.83 11.98
CA GLU A 87 2.03 19.94 13.33
C GLU A 87 1.56 21.24 14.03
N THR A 88 1.00 22.21 13.31
CA THR A 88 0.47 23.47 13.85
C THR A 88 -1.02 23.40 14.25
N ALA A 89 -1.76 22.38 13.79
CA ALA A 89 -3.17 22.16 14.15
C ALA A 89 -3.38 21.42 15.49
N TRP A 90 -2.31 21.12 16.23
CA TRP A 90 -2.36 20.37 17.50
C TRP A 90 -2.97 21.13 18.69
N ARG A 91 -3.29 22.42 18.55
CA ARG A 91 -3.77 23.25 19.68
C ARG A 91 -5.27 23.12 19.99
N VAL A 92 -6.02 22.40 19.16
CA VAL A 92 -7.46 22.17 19.36
C VAL A 92 -7.70 20.70 19.04
N GLY A 93 -7.51 19.86 20.05
CA GLY A 93 -7.40 18.41 19.88
C GLY A 93 -8.54 17.84 19.05
N LEU A 94 -8.17 17.12 17.96
CA LEU A 94 -8.85 15.97 17.37
C LEU A 94 -8.08 15.48 16.11
N SER A 95 -8.14 14.16 15.87
CA SER A 95 -7.76 13.36 14.68
C SER A 95 -6.32 12.79 14.55
N CYS A 96 -6.16 11.61 15.15
CA CYS A 96 -5.25 10.48 14.85
C CYS A 96 -3.72 10.66 14.63
N GLY A 97 -3.17 11.83 14.32
CA GLY A 97 -1.72 12.12 14.39
C GLY A 97 -0.74 11.13 13.72
N GLY A 98 -1.22 10.31 12.79
CA GLY A 98 -0.48 9.19 12.22
C GLY A 98 0.07 9.50 10.83
N ARG A 99 1.23 8.94 10.52
CA ARG A 99 1.86 8.99 9.19
C ARG A 99 2.39 7.61 8.81
N ILE A 100 2.38 7.32 7.52
CA ILE A 100 3.01 6.13 6.94
C ILE A 100 3.89 6.51 5.77
N ARG A 101 4.93 5.71 5.56
CA ARG A 101 5.75 5.74 4.35
C ARG A 101 5.60 4.41 3.63
N VAL A 102 5.27 4.45 2.34
CA VAL A 102 4.95 3.30 1.52
C VAL A 102 5.94 3.22 0.37
N TYR A 103 6.66 2.11 0.30
CA TYR A 103 7.53 1.80 -0.83
C TYR A 103 6.74 1.01 -1.87
N VAL A 104 6.78 1.45 -3.12
CA VAL A 104 6.09 0.81 -4.24
C VAL A 104 7.13 0.36 -5.24
N GLU A 105 7.13 -0.93 -5.55
CA GLU A 105 8.06 -1.53 -6.51
C GLU A 105 7.33 -2.49 -7.44
N ARG A 106 7.83 -2.63 -8.67
CA ARG A 106 7.37 -3.66 -9.60
C ARG A 106 8.02 -4.99 -9.22
N VAL A 107 7.24 -6.06 -9.18
CA VAL A 107 7.72 -7.42 -8.93
C VAL A 107 7.45 -8.27 -10.18
N GLY A 108 8.50 -8.91 -10.71
CA GLY A 108 8.49 -9.61 -12.00
C GLY A 108 9.31 -8.90 -13.07
#